data_AF-A0A0L6JQL3-F1
#
_entry.id   AF-A0A0L6JQL3-F1
#
_cell.length_a   1.000
_cell.length_b   1.000
_cell.length_c   1.000
_cell.angle_alpha   90.00
_cell.angle_beta   90.00
_cell.angle_gamma   90.00
#
_symmetry.space_group_name_H-M   'P 1'
#
loop_
_entity.id
_entity.type
_entity.pdbx_description
1 polymer ?
#
loop_
_entity_poly.entity_id
_entity_poly.type
_entity_poly.pdbx_seq_one_letter_code
_entity_poly.pdbx_strand_id
1 'polypeptide(L)'
;MGTARNKRIQYGWAKYGWLLDFDYGTADYIHRISAAIFVLLTFISMFYEVFRNIRNDTSKLAWFIFGRSGYQLFTFITTLILIITGALIWICNEFDMGAVGFALLIHEYISYIALASVIWHIYKKCHALIWPKKKAIEEKVRL
;
A
#
# COMPACT_ATOMS: atom_id res chain seq x y z
N MET A 1 21.80 19.25 38.74
CA MET A 1 21.12 20.18 37.81
C MET A 1 20.93 19.46 36.47
N GLY A 2 19.76 18.87 36.24
CA GLY A 2 19.42 18.22 34.98
C GLY A 2 18.10 18.79 34.47
N THR A 3 18.14 19.56 33.38
CA THR A 3 16.96 20.19 32.80
C THR A 3 16.39 19.31 31.70
N ALA A 4 15.31 18.61 32.03
CA ALA A 4 14.38 18.04 31.08
C ALA A 4 13.74 19.17 30.24
N ARG A 5 13.89 19.12 28.92
CA ARG A 5 13.01 19.81 27.97
C ARG A 5 12.43 18.80 27.00
N ASN A 6 11.40 18.13 27.51
CA ASN A 6 10.53 17.22 26.78
C ASN A 6 9.64 18.05 25.83
N LYS A 7 10.03 18.15 24.56
CA LYS A 7 9.20 18.68 23.47
C LYS A 7 8.11 17.65 23.15
N ARG A 8 7.03 17.65 23.93
CA ARG A 8 5.76 17.04 23.53
C ARG A 8 5.08 17.95 22.52
N ILE A 9 5.15 17.61 21.25
CA ILE A 9 4.15 18.05 20.26
C ILE A 9 3.42 16.80 19.79
N GLN A 10 2.11 16.95 19.78
CA GLN A 10 1.06 15.98 19.96
C GLN A 10 0.21 16.04 18.70
N TYR A 11 0.18 14.98 17.89
CA TYR A 11 -0.78 14.84 16.80
C TYR A 11 -1.39 13.43 16.80
N GLY A 12 -2.69 13.37 17.11
CA GLY A 12 -3.65 12.32 16.73
C GLY A 12 -3.52 10.92 17.33
N TRP A 13 -2.33 10.31 17.26
CA TRP A 13 -2.10 8.88 17.50
C TRP A 13 -1.48 8.56 18.86
N ALA A 14 -1.09 9.59 19.63
CA ALA A 14 -0.40 9.47 20.92
C ALA A 14 -1.29 8.99 22.08
N LYS A 15 -2.61 8.82 21.90
CA LYS A 15 -3.52 8.44 22.99
C LYS A 15 -3.39 6.98 23.44
N TYR A 16 -2.85 6.09 22.60
CA TYR A 16 -2.68 4.67 22.92
C TYR A 16 -1.23 4.16 22.83
N GLY A 17 -0.26 5.02 22.50
CA GLY A 17 1.16 4.62 22.43
C GLY A 17 1.73 4.11 23.74
N TRP A 18 1.17 4.54 24.87
CA TRP A 18 1.52 4.06 26.21
C TRP A 18 1.06 2.62 26.49
N LEU A 19 0.10 2.10 25.72
CA LEU A 19 -0.46 0.76 25.92
C LEU A 19 0.39 -0.35 25.26
N LEU A 20 1.24 0.04 24.30
CA LEU A 20 2.07 -0.87 23.50
C LEU A 20 3.57 -0.54 23.57
N ASP A 21 3.97 0.41 24.43
CA ASP A 21 5.33 0.98 24.48
C ASP A 21 5.86 1.33 23.07
N PHE A 22 5.01 2.00 22.29
CA PHE A 22 5.21 2.16 20.86
C PHE A 22 6.23 3.28 20.58
N ASP A 23 7.42 2.90 20.12
CA ASP A 23 8.44 3.84 19.68
C ASP A 23 8.07 4.44 18.30
N TYR A 24 7.43 5.61 18.35
CA TYR A 24 7.04 6.38 17.18
C TYR A 24 8.23 6.79 16.30
N GLY A 25 9.41 7.00 16.88
CA GLY A 25 10.61 7.36 16.12
C GLY A 25 11.10 6.18 15.28
N THR A 26 11.17 4.99 15.89
CA THR A 26 11.52 3.76 15.17
C THR A 26 10.45 3.40 14.12
N ALA A 27 9.16 3.56 14.44
CA ALA A 27 8.08 3.30 13.49
C ALA A 27 8.14 4.20 12.25
N ASP A 28 8.37 5.51 12.44
CA ASP A 28 8.54 6.47 11.35
C ASP A 28 9.78 6.11 10.49
N TYR A 29 10.90 5.78 11.13
CA TYR A 29 12.11 5.38 10.43
C TYR A 29 11.91 4.11 9.58
N ILE A 30 11.32 3.06 10.14
CA ILE A 30 11.03 1.81 9.42
C ILE A 30 10.05 2.05 8.28
N HIS A 31 9.00 2.86 8.51
CA HIS A 31 8.02 3.21 7.47
C HIS A 31 8.70 3.88 6.28
N ARG A 32 9.56 4.88 6.54
CA ARG A 32 10.30 5.62 5.51
C ARG A 32 11.25 4.73 4.70
N ILE A 33 12.01 3.86 5.35
CA ILE A 33 12.90 2.92 4.67
C ILE A 33 12.10 1.94 3.82
N SER A 34 11.05 1.37 4.40
CA SER A 34 10.18 0.41 3.71
C SER A 34 9.49 1.06 2.51
N ALA A 35 9.05 2.32 2.66
CA ALA A 35 8.49 3.12 1.58
C ALA A 35 9.51 3.37 0.47
N ALA A 36 10.76 3.72 0.79
CA ALA A 36 11.80 3.92 -0.21
C ALA A 36 12.08 2.65 -1.04
N ILE A 37 12.19 1.49 -0.39
CA ILE A 37 12.34 0.19 -1.06
C ILE A 37 11.12 -0.10 -1.93
N PHE A 38 9.91 0.12 -1.40
CA PHE A 38 8.66 -0.10 -2.11
C PHE A 38 8.52 0.78 -3.36
N VAL A 39 8.91 2.06 -3.28
CA VAL A 39 8.94 3.00 -4.42
C VAL A 39 9.87 2.48 -5.52
N LEU A 40 11.08 2.04 -5.16
CA LEU A 40 12.05 1.49 -6.11
C LEU A 40 11.50 0.25 -6.83
N LEU A 41 10.96 -0.71 -6.07
CA LEU A 41 10.36 -1.92 -6.63
C LEU A 41 9.15 -1.61 -7.53
N THR A 42 8.36 -0.60 -7.17
CA THR A 42 7.22 -0.14 -7.97
C THR A 42 7.68 0.43 -9.30
N PHE A 43 8.71 1.28 -9.31
CA PHE A 43 9.26 1.82 -10.56
C PHE A 43 9.86 0.73 -11.45
N ILE A 44 10.64 -0.20 -10.88
CA ILE A 44 11.18 -1.35 -11.63
C ILE A 44 10.03 -2.15 -12.27
N SER A 45 8.96 -2.40 -11.50
CA SER A 45 7.78 -3.11 -12.00
C SER A 45 7.08 -2.38 -13.14
N MET A 46 6.99 -1.05 -13.03
CA MET A 46 6.40 -0.20 -14.07
C MET A 46 7.24 -0.20 -15.35
N PHE A 47 8.57 -0.09 -15.24
CA PHE A 47 9.48 -0.17 -16.39
C PHE A 47 9.36 -1.50 -17.13
N TYR A 48 9.32 -2.60 -16.38
CA TYR A 48 9.16 -3.94 -16.96
C TYR A 48 7.87 -4.06 -17.78
N GLU A 49 6.78 -3.46 -17.28
CA GLU A 49 5.47 -3.50 -17.91
C GLU A 49 5.37 -2.62 -19.15
N VAL A 50 5.93 -1.41 -19.10
CA VAL A 50 6.07 -0.54 -20.26
C VAL A 50 6.88 -1.26 -21.35
N PHE A 51 8.00 -1.89 -20.99
CA PHE A 51 8.83 -2.63 -21.93
C PHE A 51 8.13 -3.83 -22.55
N ARG A 52 7.37 -4.58 -21.74
CA ARG A 52 6.55 -5.70 -22.22
C ARG A 52 5.49 -5.24 -23.21
N ASN A 53 4.82 -4.12 -22.92
CA ASN A 53 3.82 -3.52 -23.80
C ASN A 53 4.44 -3.07 -25.14
N ILE A 54 5.63 -2.47 -25.12
CA ILE A 54 6.38 -2.12 -26.33
C ILE A 54 6.71 -3.35 -27.18
N ARG A 55 7.03 -4.49 -26.53
CA ARG A 55 7.31 -5.76 -27.20
C ARG A 55 6.06 -6.54 -27.64
N ASN A 56 4.86 -6.02 -27.40
CA ASN A 56 3.58 -6.70 -27.65
C ASN A 56 3.49 -8.10 -27.03
N ASP A 57 4.21 -8.35 -25.93
CA ASP A 57 4.20 -9.64 -25.26
C ASP A 57 2.93 -9.77 -24.41
N THR A 58 2.14 -10.80 -24.71
CA THR A 58 0.84 -11.07 -24.07
C THR A 58 0.92 -12.12 -22.95
N SER A 59 2.12 -12.59 -22.61
CA SER A 59 2.35 -13.57 -21.55
C SER A 59 1.87 -13.03 -20.20
N LYS A 60 1.03 -13.80 -19.49
CA LYS A 60 0.50 -13.41 -18.17
C LYS A 60 1.52 -13.73 -17.09
N LEU A 61 2.24 -12.73 -16.59
CA LEU A 61 3.04 -12.90 -15.38
C LEU A 61 2.12 -12.77 -14.16
N ALA A 62 1.99 -13.87 -13.41
CA ALA A 62 1.08 -13.97 -12.27
C ALA A 62 1.47 -13.11 -11.05
N TRP A 63 2.67 -12.51 -11.09
CA TRP A 63 3.31 -11.87 -9.93
C TRP A 63 3.58 -10.38 -10.08
N PHE A 64 3.37 -9.79 -11.27
CA PHE A 64 3.50 -8.36 -11.42
C PHE A 64 2.26 -7.67 -10.88
N ILE A 65 2.45 -6.52 -10.22
CA ILE A 65 1.38 -5.60 -9.81
C ILE A 65 0.55 -5.17 -11.03
N PHE A 66 1.07 -5.38 -12.24
CA PHE A 66 0.52 -5.03 -13.54
C PHE A 66 0.24 -6.28 -14.44
N GLY A 67 -0.69 -6.18 -15.41
CA GLY A 67 -1.52 -7.25 -15.99
C GLY A 67 -2.85 -6.78 -16.65
N ARG A 68 -3.87 -7.65 -16.77
CA ARG A 68 -5.11 -7.42 -17.58
C ARG A 68 -6.43 -7.29 -16.79
N SER A 69 -6.41 -7.19 -15.45
CA SER A 69 -7.64 -7.23 -14.62
C SER A 69 -7.75 -6.06 -13.63
N GLY A 70 -8.97 -5.58 -13.37
CA GLY A 70 -9.25 -4.29 -12.72
C GLY A 70 -8.61 -4.03 -11.35
N TYR A 71 -8.29 -5.06 -10.56
CA TYR A 71 -7.64 -4.87 -9.25
C TYR A 71 -6.25 -4.23 -9.35
N GLN A 72 -5.53 -4.52 -10.43
CA GLN A 72 -4.22 -3.93 -10.66
C GLN A 72 -4.29 -2.43 -10.92
N LEU A 73 -5.27 -1.98 -11.71
CA LEU A 73 -5.37 -0.56 -12.05
C LEU A 73 -5.62 0.24 -10.78
N PHE A 74 -6.49 -0.31 -9.92
CA PHE A 74 -6.71 0.20 -8.59
C PHE A 74 -5.41 0.23 -7.77
N THR A 75 -4.65 -0.87 -7.68
CA THR A 75 -3.40 -0.89 -6.90
C THR A 75 -2.35 0.07 -7.46
N PHE A 76 -2.28 0.21 -8.78
CA PHE A 76 -1.36 1.14 -9.43
C PHE A 76 -1.68 2.60 -9.11
N ILE A 77 -2.92 3.02 -9.33
CA ILE A 77 -3.37 4.39 -9.05
C ILE A 77 -3.19 4.71 -7.57
N THR A 78 -3.62 3.80 -6.70
CA THR A 78 -3.50 3.95 -5.24
C THR A 78 -2.04 4.08 -4.82
N THR A 79 -1.16 3.23 -5.35
CA THR A 79 0.28 3.29 -5.09
C THR A 79 0.87 4.61 -5.55
N LEU A 80 0.54 5.08 -6.75
CA LEU A 80 1.05 6.34 -7.27
C LEU A 80 0.62 7.53 -6.40
N ILE A 81 -0.64 7.56 -5.96
CA ILE A 81 -1.14 8.58 -5.02
C ILE A 81 -0.35 8.54 -3.70
N LEU A 82 -0.10 7.36 -3.14
CA LEU A 82 0.68 7.20 -1.90
C LEU A 82 2.13 7.66 -2.07
N ILE A 83 2.76 7.39 -3.21
CA ILE A 83 4.13 7.85 -3.51
C ILE A 83 4.17 9.38 -3.59
N ILE A 84 3.25 9.99 -4.34
CA ILE A 84 3.22 11.45 -4.52
C ILE A 84 2.96 12.15 -3.18
N THR A 85 1.94 11.71 -2.45
CA THR A 85 1.61 12.30 -1.14
C THR A 85 2.69 12.05 -0.10
N GLY A 86 3.31 10.87 -0.08
CA GLY A 86 4.45 10.57 0.79
C GLY A 86 5.67 11.46 0.48
N ALA A 87 5.96 11.70 -0.80
CA ALA A 87 7.03 12.60 -1.22
C ALA A 87 6.72 14.07 -0.84
N LEU A 88 5.48 14.51 -0.98
CA LEU A 88 5.05 15.85 -0.53
C LEU A 88 5.22 16.02 0.98
N ILE A 89 4.81 15.03 1.78
CA ILE A 89 5.03 15.05 3.23
C ILE A 89 6.52 15.13 3.54
N TRP A 90 7.34 14.34 2.86
CA TRP A 90 8.78 14.32 3.08
C TRP A 90 9.45 15.66 2.77
N ILE A 91 9.16 16.23 1.60
CA ILE A 91 9.85 17.41 1.09
C ILE A 91 9.30 18.69 1.72
N CYS A 92 7.97 18.80 1.87
CA CYS A 92 7.33 20.05 2.28
C CYS A 92 7.24 20.23 3.81
N ASN A 93 7.64 19.24 4.62
CA ASN A 93 7.50 19.26 6.09
C ASN A 93 8.03 20.55 6.75
N GLU A 94 9.07 21.15 6.18
CA GLU A 94 9.73 22.34 6.73
C GLU A 94 9.34 23.65 6.02
N PHE A 95 8.64 23.57 4.87
CA PHE A 95 8.46 24.71 3.97
C PHE A 95 7.00 25.14 3.78
N ASP A 96 6.05 24.20 3.84
CA ASP A 96 4.64 24.49 3.60
C ASP A 96 3.72 23.57 4.41
N MET A 97 3.25 24.08 5.55
CA MET A 97 2.35 23.34 6.44
C MET A 97 0.97 23.07 5.81
N GLY A 98 0.52 23.89 4.86
CA GLY A 98 -0.73 23.68 4.15
C GLY A 98 -0.64 22.49 3.20
N ALA A 99 0.42 22.44 2.40
CA ALA A 99 0.70 21.32 1.52
C ALA A 99 0.90 20.01 2.30
N VAL A 100 1.62 20.06 3.44
CA VAL A 100 1.83 18.91 4.32
C VAL A 100 0.52 18.42 4.94
N GLY A 101 -0.32 19.33 5.44
CA GLY A 101 -1.61 18.97 6.03
C GLY A 101 -2.55 18.30 5.02
N PHE A 102 -2.61 18.83 3.80
CA PHE A 102 -3.36 18.20 2.71
C PHE A 102 -2.80 16.83 2.33
N ALA A 103 -1.48 16.74 2.15
CA ALA A 103 -0.83 15.49 1.78
C ALA A 103 -1.01 14.41 2.85
N LEU A 104 -0.90 14.75 4.15
CA LEU A 104 -1.16 13.85 5.27
C LEU A 104 -2.59 13.29 5.23
N LEU A 105 -3.58 14.17 5.03
CA LEU A 105 -4.99 13.78 4.97
C LEU A 105 -5.20 12.76 3.84
N ILE A 106 -4.76 13.07 2.62
CA ILE A 106 -4.93 12.16 1.48
C ILE A 106 -4.13 10.86 1.70
N HIS A 107 -2.89 10.95 2.18
CA HIS A 107 -2.04 9.78 2.41
C HIS A 107 -2.67 8.81 3.41
N GLU A 108 -3.26 9.32 4.49
CA GLU A 108 -3.94 8.54 5.52
C GLU A 108 -5.22 7.86 4.98
N TYR A 109 -6.14 8.63 4.37
CA TYR A 109 -7.39 8.06 3.86
C TYR A 109 -7.17 7.03 2.74
N ILE A 110 -6.24 7.31 1.82
CA ILE A 110 -5.91 6.38 0.74
C ILE A 110 -5.25 5.11 1.31
N SER A 111 -4.43 5.22 2.36
CA SER A 111 -3.85 4.06 3.03
C SER A 111 -4.92 3.14 3.62
N TYR A 112 -5.99 3.70 4.22
CA TYR A 112 -7.11 2.88 4.71
C TYR A 112 -7.88 2.20 3.61
N ILE A 113 -8.16 2.92 2.51
CA ILE A 113 -8.83 2.34 1.34
C ILE A 113 -7.97 1.22 0.73
N ALA A 114 -6.65 1.43 0.62
CA ALA A 114 -5.70 0.44 0.15
C ALA A 114 -5.71 -0.80 1.04
N LEU A 115 -5.65 -0.64 2.36
CA LEU A 115 -5.67 -1.73 3.32
C LEU A 115 -6.97 -2.54 3.22
N ALA A 116 -8.13 -1.87 3.25
CA ALA A 116 -9.43 -2.51 3.11
C ALA A 116 -9.55 -3.28 1.77
N SER A 117 -9.05 -2.69 0.68
CA SER A 117 -8.99 -3.32 -0.63
C SER A 117 -8.11 -4.57 -0.64
N VAL A 118 -6.94 -4.53 -0.01
CA VAL A 118 -6.03 -5.69 0.09
C VAL A 118 -6.68 -6.82 0.89
N ILE A 119 -7.30 -6.50 2.03
CA ILE A 119 -8.05 -7.49 2.83
C ILE A 119 -9.16 -8.12 1.98
N TRP A 120 -9.94 -7.31 1.27
CA TRP A 120 -10.98 -7.78 0.38
C TRP A 120 -10.43 -8.67 -0.76
N HIS A 121 -9.31 -8.28 -1.36
CA HIS A 121 -8.65 -9.05 -2.41
C HIS A 121 -8.20 -10.42 -1.92
N ILE A 122 -7.53 -10.47 -0.76
CA ILE A 122 -7.08 -11.71 -0.12
C ILE A 122 -8.30 -12.57 0.21
N TYR A 123 -9.34 -11.99 0.84
CA TYR A 123 -10.59 -12.69 1.16
C TYR A 123 -11.20 -13.35 -0.10
N LYS A 124 -11.35 -12.60 -1.20
CA LYS A 124 -11.87 -13.14 -2.46
C LYS A 124 -11.01 -14.27 -3.02
N LYS A 125 -9.69 -14.18 -2.92
CA LYS A 125 -8.76 -15.23 -3.40
C LYS A 125 -8.81 -16.48 -2.53
N CYS A 126 -8.79 -16.33 -1.20
CA CYS A 126 -8.89 -17.44 -0.25
C CYS A 126 -10.25 -18.15 -0.35
N HIS A 127 -11.36 -17.42 -0.42
CA HIS A 127 -12.69 -18.03 -0.53
C HIS A 127 -13.02 -18.52 -1.95
N ALA A 128 -12.37 -18.01 -3.00
CA ALA A 128 -12.46 -18.61 -4.33
C ALA A 128 -11.76 -19.97 -4.41
N LEU A 129 -10.75 -20.23 -3.58
CA LEU A 129 -10.08 -21.54 -3.47
C LEU A 129 -10.91 -22.57 -2.68
N ILE A 130 -11.82 -22.12 -1.81
CA ILE A 130 -12.66 -22.99 -0.95
C ILE A 130 -13.99 -23.35 -1.63
N TRP A 131 -14.32 -22.79 -2.80
CA TRP A 131 -15.52 -23.20 -3.52
C TRP A 131 -15.23 -24.39 -4.43
N PRO A 132 -15.48 -25.66 -4.03
CA PRO A 132 -15.46 -26.76 -4.98
C PRO A 132 -16.52 -26.42 -6.03
N LYS A 133 -16.08 -26.13 -7.25
CA LYS A 133 -16.99 -26.04 -8.38
C LYS A 133 -17.76 -27.35 -8.42
N LYS A 134 -19.06 -27.30 -8.13
CA LYS A 134 -20.07 -28.36 -8.24
C LYS A 134 -20.03 -29.17 -9.55
N LYS A 135 -19.21 -28.76 -10.54
CA LYS A 135 -18.99 -29.45 -11.81
C LYS A 135 -18.32 -30.82 -11.68
N ALA A 136 -17.62 -31.13 -10.58
CA ALA A 136 -17.07 -32.48 -10.37
C ALA A 136 -18.10 -33.53 -9.91
N ILE A 137 -19.33 -33.12 -9.56
CA ILE A 137 -20.38 -34.03 -9.08
C ILE A 137 -21.31 -34.46 -10.23
N GLU A 138 -21.51 -33.62 -11.25
CA GLU A 138 -22.39 -33.95 -12.39
C GLU A 138 -21.77 -34.99 -13.34
N GLU A 139 -20.44 -35.11 -13.39
CA GLU A 139 -19.75 -36.09 -14.23
C GLU A 139 -19.76 -37.51 -13.65
N LYS A 140 -19.98 -37.65 -12.33
CA LYS A 140 -20.13 -38.95 -11.65
C LYS A 140 -21.56 -39.49 -11.61
N VAL A 141 -22.56 -38.69 -11.97
CA VAL A 141 -23.99 -39.11 -12.02
C VAL A 141 -24.41 -39.51 -13.44
N ARG A 142 -23.53 -39.35 -14.44
CA ARG A 142 -23.75 -39.72 -15.84
C ARG A 142 -22.95 -40.94 -16.32
N LEU A 143 -22.21 -41.61 -15.43
CA LEU A 143 -21.58 -42.92 -15.66
C LEU A 143 -22.29 -43.96 -14.81
#